data_AF-A0A6J6C755-F1
#
_entry.id   AF-A0A6J6C755-F1
#
_cell.length_a   1.000
_cell.length_b   1.000
_cell.length_c   1.000
_cell.angle_alpha   90.00
_cell.angle_beta   90.00
_cell.angle_gamma   90.00
#
_symmetry.space_group_name_H-M   'P 1'
#
loop_
_entity.id
_entity.type
_entity.pdbx_description
1 polymer ?
#
loop_
_entity_poly.entity_id
_entity_poly.type
_entity_poly.pdbx_seq_one_letter_code
_entity_poly.pdbx_strand_id
1 'polypeptide(L)'
;MPSLRKRDVEALLASYDHDPVAALTAALRVVLALPHAGFDELLAAAPIDDVRRAMLARHDLAALDDLARELNETRTLAPARS
;
A
#
# COMPACT_ATOMS: atom_id res chain seq x y z
N MET A 1 -11.44 8.61 -1.20
CA MET A 1 -10.97 7.20 -1.20
C MET A 1 -11.37 6.57 0.13
N PRO A 2 -11.71 5.27 0.17
CA PRO A 2 -11.87 4.54 1.43
C PRO A 2 -10.61 4.63 2.31
N SER A 3 -10.79 4.47 3.62
CA SER A 3 -9.72 4.49 4.61
C SER A 3 -9.63 3.16 5.33
N LEU A 4 -8.41 2.74 5.67
CA LEU A 4 -8.15 1.58 6.52
C LEU A 4 -8.78 1.77 7.90
N ARG A 5 -9.42 0.73 8.41
CA ARG A 5 -9.82 0.64 9.81
C ARG A 5 -8.63 0.19 10.65
N LYS A 6 -8.72 0.38 11.97
CA LYS A 6 -7.68 -0.07 12.92
C LYS A 6 -7.27 -1.53 12.70
N ARG A 7 -8.26 -2.43 12.54
CA ARG A 7 -8.02 -3.86 12.28
C ARG A 7 -7.24 -4.13 10.98
N ASP A 8 -7.43 -3.29 9.97
CA ASP A 8 -6.80 -3.49 8.66
C ASP A 8 -5.32 -3.08 8.75
N VAL A 9 -5.03 -2.03 9.52
CA VAL A 9 -3.65 -1.62 9.86
C VAL A 9 -2.96 -2.67 10.75
N GLU A 10 -3.65 -3.20 11.76
CA GLU A 10 -3.10 -4.26 12.60
C GLU A 10 -2.76 -5.51 11.78
N ALA A 11 -3.63 -5.90 10.85
CA ALA A 11 -3.37 -7.02 9.94
C ALA A 11 -2.19 -6.75 8.99
N LEU A 12 -2.08 -5.53 8.47
CA LEU A 12 -0.93 -5.08 7.67
C LEU A 12 0.36 -5.27 8.47
N LEU A 13 0.48 -4.65 9.64
CA LEU A 13 1.71 -4.70 10.45
C LEU A 13 2.04 -6.12 10.93
N ALA A 14 1.04 -6.93 11.26
CA ALA A 14 1.25 -8.30 11.72
C ALA A 14 1.75 -9.25 10.62
N SER A 15 1.44 -8.97 9.35
CA SER A 15 1.84 -9.81 8.21
C SER A 15 3.03 -9.26 7.43
N TYR A 16 3.37 -7.98 7.62
CA TYR A 16 4.38 -7.27 6.85
C TYR A 16 5.77 -7.90 6.94
N ASP A 17 6.22 -8.28 8.14
CA ASP A 17 7.54 -8.89 8.36
C ASP A 17 7.69 -10.27 7.68
N HIS A 18 6.57 -10.92 7.36
CA HIS A 18 6.57 -12.23 6.70
C HIS A 18 6.45 -12.12 5.19
N ASP A 19 5.51 -11.30 4.71
CA ASP A 19 5.28 -11.06 3.28
C ASP A 19 4.80 -9.61 3.08
N PRO A 20 5.73 -8.66 2.86
CA PRO A 20 5.40 -7.24 2.77
C PRO A 20 4.52 -6.93 1.56
N VAL A 21 4.71 -7.64 0.44
CA VAL A 21 3.96 -7.43 -0.79
C VAL A 21 2.51 -7.90 -0.61
N ALA A 22 2.30 -9.08 -0.04
CA ALA A 22 0.95 -9.58 0.22
C ALA A 22 0.21 -8.70 1.26
N ALA A 23 0.91 -8.28 2.31
CA ALA A 23 0.36 -7.40 3.34
C ALA A 23 -0.08 -6.05 2.76
N LEU A 24 0.79 -5.40 1.97
CA LEU A 24 0.49 -4.14 1.29
C LEU A 24 -0.61 -4.30 0.23
N THR A 25 -0.62 -5.42 -0.51
CA THR A 25 -1.69 -5.74 -1.46
C THR A 25 -3.04 -5.73 -0.75
N ALA A 26 -3.17 -6.43 0.38
CA ALA A 26 -4.42 -6.48 1.14
C ALA A 26 -4.88 -5.08 1.61
N ALA A 27 -3.95 -4.25 2.10
CA ALA A 27 -4.25 -2.89 2.53
C ALA A 27 -4.67 -2.00 1.34
N LEU A 28 -3.95 -2.06 0.22
CA LEU A 28 -4.26 -1.27 -0.98
C LEU A 28 -5.62 -1.64 -1.59
N ARG A 29 -6.01 -2.92 -1.57
CA ARG A 29 -7.35 -3.35 -2.03
C ARG A 29 -8.46 -2.64 -1.26
N VAL A 30 -8.28 -2.41 0.04
CA VAL A 30 -9.24 -1.68 0.87
C VAL A 30 -9.24 -0.20 0.52
N VAL A 31 -8.08 0.44 0.48
CA VAL A 31 -7.95 1.89 0.23
C VAL A 31 -8.39 2.29 -1.18
N LEU A 32 -8.15 1.44 -2.17
CA LEU A 32 -8.52 1.69 -3.56
C LEU A 32 -9.91 1.14 -3.93
N ALA A 33 -10.58 0.42 -3.01
CA ALA A 33 -11.83 -0.30 -3.26
C ALA A 33 -11.76 -1.30 -4.44
N LEU A 34 -10.62 -2.00 -4.57
CA LEU A 34 -10.34 -2.97 -5.63
C LEU A 34 -10.08 -4.36 -5.02
N PRO A 35 -11.09 -5.08 -4.51
CA PRO A 35 -10.92 -6.26 -3.65
C PRO A 35 -10.21 -7.45 -4.31
N HIS A 36 -10.15 -7.50 -5.64
CA HIS A 36 -9.60 -8.62 -6.40
C HIS A 36 -8.33 -8.27 -7.18
N ALA A 37 -7.89 -7.01 -7.13
CA ALA A 37 -6.75 -6.56 -7.93
C ALA A 37 -5.42 -7.12 -7.41
N GLY A 38 -4.51 -7.41 -8.32
CA GLY A 38 -3.11 -7.76 -8.01
C GLY A 38 -2.30 -6.54 -7.57
N PHE A 39 -1.08 -6.77 -7.06
CA PHE A 39 -0.22 -5.68 -6.57
C PHE A 39 0.07 -4.65 -7.68
N ASP A 40 0.49 -5.10 -8.86
CA ASP A 40 0.79 -4.21 -9.99
C ASP A 40 -0.42 -3.39 -10.48
N GLU A 41 -1.61 -4.01 -10.50
CA GLU A 41 -2.86 -3.34 -10.85
C GLU A 41 -3.21 -2.25 -9.81
N LEU A 42 -2.99 -2.54 -8.52
CA LEU A 42 -3.19 -1.57 -7.45
C LEU A 42 -2.19 -0.43 -7.55
N LEU A 43 -0.92 -0.70 -7.89
CA LEU A 43 0.09 0.33 -8.12
C LEU A 43 -0.24 1.23 -9.31
N ALA A 44 -0.83 0.67 -10.37
CA ALA A 44 -1.30 1.44 -11.54
C ALA A 44 -2.50 2.35 -11.19
N ALA A 45 -3.40 1.88 -10.34
CA ALA A 45 -4.57 2.65 -9.88
C ALA A 45 -4.26 3.63 -8.73
N ALA A 46 -3.14 3.43 -8.03
CA ALA A 46 -2.72 4.25 -6.91
C ALA A 46 -2.33 5.67 -7.39
N PRO A 47 -2.75 6.74 -6.67
CA PRO A 47 -2.34 8.12 -6.94
C PRO A 47 -0.89 8.40 -6.47
N ILE A 48 0.07 7.60 -6.94
CA ILE A 48 1.50 7.75 -6.65
C ILE A 48 2.27 8.12 -7.91
N ASP A 49 3.41 8.79 -7.76
CA ASP A 49 4.28 9.14 -8.88
C ASP A 49 4.96 7.90 -9.50
N ASP A 50 5.48 8.07 -10.73
CA ASP A 50 6.08 6.97 -11.50
C ASP A 50 7.37 6.43 -10.88
N VAL A 51 8.13 7.26 -10.15
CA VAL A 51 9.37 6.82 -9.50
C VAL A 51 9.04 5.88 -8.36
N ARG A 52 8.12 6.28 -7.49
CA ARG A 52 7.61 5.46 -6.38
C ARG A 52 6.94 4.19 -6.89
N ARG A 53 6.14 4.29 -7.94
CA ARG A 53 5.53 3.11 -8.60
C ARG A 53 6.59 2.12 -9.08
N ALA A 54 7.65 2.59 -9.74
CA ALA A 54 8.72 1.73 -10.22
C ALA A 54 9.55 1.11 -9.08
N MET A 55 9.71 1.79 -7.95
CA MET A 55 10.35 1.25 -6.74
C MET A 55 9.48 0.17 -6.07
N LEU A 56 8.18 0.38 -5.99
CA LEU A 56 7.26 -0.60 -5.44
C LEU A 56 7.16 -1.84 -6.33
N ALA A 57 7.10 -1.67 -7.66
CA ALA A 57 7.03 -2.77 -8.62
C ALA A 57 8.28 -3.69 -8.61
N ARG A 58 9.45 -3.17 -8.21
CA ARG A 58 10.67 -3.98 -8.01
C ARG A 58 10.80 -4.56 -6.60
N HIS A 59 9.78 -4.38 -5.76
CA HIS A 59 9.77 -4.76 -4.34
C HIS A 59 10.96 -4.17 -3.57
N ASP A 60 11.30 -2.90 -3.86
CA ASP A 60 12.31 -2.18 -3.10
C ASP A 60 11.86 -2.04 -1.64
N LEU A 61 12.63 -2.61 -0.71
CA LEU A 61 12.23 -2.68 0.69
C LEU A 61 11.99 -1.30 1.31
N ALA A 62 12.82 -0.30 1.00
CA ALA A 62 12.64 1.04 1.52
C ALA A 62 11.33 1.67 1.03
N ALA A 63 10.98 1.47 -0.24
CA ALA A 63 9.71 1.94 -0.78
C ALA A 63 8.49 1.22 -0.18
N LEU A 64 8.61 -0.09 0.08
CA LEU A 64 7.57 -0.87 0.75
C LEU A 64 7.39 -0.40 2.20
N ASP A 65 8.49 -0.17 2.92
CA ASP A 65 8.48 0.30 4.32
C ASP A 65 7.85 1.69 4.42
N ASP A 66 8.21 2.59 3.50
CA ASP A 66 7.64 3.92 3.42
C ASP A 66 6.13 3.87 3.13
N LEU A 67 5.69 2.96 2.27
CA LEU A 67 4.27 2.77 2.00
C LEU A 67 3.53 2.18 3.22
N ALA A 68 4.10 1.18 3.90
CA ALA A 68 3.51 0.60 5.09
C ALA A 68 3.38 1.65 6.21
N ARG A 69 4.41 2.49 6.39
CA ARG A 69 4.41 3.62 7.32
C ARG A 69 3.32 4.64 6.97
N GLU A 70 3.21 5.06 5.71
CA GLU A 70 2.16 5.99 5.28
C GLU A 70 0.77 5.44 5.54
N LEU A 71 0.52 4.17 5.20
CA LEU A 71 -0.76 3.50 5.43
C LEU A 71 -1.08 3.35 6.92
N ASN A 72 -0.09 3.11 7.76
CA ASN A 72 -0.26 3.07 9.20
C ASN A 72 -0.63 4.44 9.79
N GLU A 73 0.07 5.50 9.38
CA GLU A 73 -0.11 6.86 9.90
C GLU A 73 -1.40 7.52 9.39
N THR A 74 -1.63 7.44 8.08
CA THR A 74 -2.70 8.19 7.41
C THR A 74 -3.94 7.35 7.14
N ARG A 75 -3.82 6.01 7.18
CA ARG A 75 -4.89 5.06 6.86
C ARG A 75 -5.50 5.26 5.47
N THR A 76 -4.82 5.98 4.59
CA THR A 76 -5.27 6.31 3.23
C THR A 76 -4.04 6.35 2.32
N LEU A 77 -4.27 6.45 1.02
CA LEU A 77 -3.22 6.76 0.07
C LEU A 77 -3.43 8.21 -0.37
N ALA A 78 -2.58 9.12 0.11
CA ALA A 78 -2.63 10.49 -0.33
C ALA A 78 -1.89 10.61 -1.67
N PRO A 79 -2.32 11.51 -2.58
CA PRO A 79 -1.47 11.87 -3.70
C PRO A 79 -0.15 12.41 -3.16
N ALA A 80 0.96 11.98 -3.77
CA ALA A 80 2.28 12.51 -3.45
C ALA A 80 2.21 14.05 -3.45
N ARG A 81 2.49 14.68 -2.31
CA ARG A 81 2.54 16.15 -2.23
C ARG A 81 3.71 16.60 -3.10
N SER A 82 3.37 17.27 -4.20
CA SER A 82 4.31 17.94 -5.12
C SER A 82 5.20 18.93 -4.40
#